data_AF-A0A8T7GL81-F1
#
_entry.id   AF-A0A8T7GL81-F1
#
_cell.length_a   1.000
_cell.length_b   1.000
_cell.length_c   1.000
_cell.angle_alpha   90.00
_cell.angle_beta   90.00
_cell.angle_gamma   90.00
#
_symmetry.space_group_name_H-M   'P 1'
#
loop_
_entity.id
_entity.type
_entity.pdbx_description
1 polymer ?
#
loop_
_entity_poly.entity_id
_entity_poly.type
_entity_poly.pdbx_seq_one_letter_code
_entity_poly.pdbx_strand_id
1 'polypeptide(L)'
;MAKPVKLILVTAKDHPHHKLWSRLAEEVAKETGLPLETRIEDYLLLTEHGDTDDLGMPWLPQLLVEMDDGSIKPLLSRLPLNNALQPDLEQAKKQILERLKNLG
;
A
#
# COMPACT_ATOMS: atom_id res chain seq x y z
N MET A 1 -14.06 -5.14 14.80
CA MET A 1 -13.23 -4.03 14.29
C MET A 1 -13.86 -3.56 12.99
N ALA A 2 -13.50 -2.35 12.52
CA ALA A 2 -13.88 -1.92 11.18
C ALA A 2 -13.28 -2.88 10.15
N LYS A 3 -13.97 -3.11 9.03
CA LYS A 3 -13.56 -4.08 8.02
C LYS A 3 -12.90 -3.40 6.82
N PRO A 4 -11.86 -3.99 6.21
CA PRO A 4 -11.32 -3.52 4.93
C PRO A 4 -12.41 -3.48 3.85
N VAL A 5 -12.51 -2.37 3.11
CA VAL A 5 -13.48 -2.22 1.99
C VAL A 5 -12.84 -1.84 0.66
N LYS A 6 -11.65 -1.24 0.64
CA LYS A 6 -10.95 -0.86 -0.60
C LYS A 6 -9.44 -0.72 -0.37
N LEU A 7 -8.65 -1.17 -1.34
CA LEU A 7 -7.21 -0.93 -1.39
C LEU A 7 -6.94 0.36 -2.18
N ILE A 8 -6.01 1.18 -1.69
CA ILE A 8 -5.61 2.42 -2.36
C ILE A 8 -4.10 2.39 -2.59
N LEU A 9 -3.67 2.30 -3.84
CA LEU A 9 -2.27 2.46 -4.23
C LEU A 9 -2.01 3.90 -4.62
N VAL A 10 -1.11 4.58 -3.91
CA VAL A 10 -0.58 5.88 -4.34
C VAL A 10 0.80 5.68 -4.93
N THR A 11 1.00 6.08 -6.17
CA THR A 11 2.25 5.87 -6.92
C THR A 11 2.50 7.01 -7.91
N ALA A 12 3.66 7.02 -8.57
CA ALA A 12 3.94 7.90 -9.70
C ALA A 12 4.23 7.07 -10.95
N LYS A 13 3.77 7.52 -12.13
CA LYS A 13 3.93 6.76 -13.39
C LYS A 13 5.40 6.54 -13.76
N ASP A 14 6.23 7.55 -13.49
CA ASP A 14 7.66 7.54 -13.79
C ASP A 14 8.51 6.94 -12.65
N HIS A 15 7.89 6.47 -11.56
CA HIS A 15 8.62 5.84 -10.47
C HIS A 15 9.20 4.49 -10.93
N PRO A 16 10.49 4.19 -10.66
CA PRO A 16 11.14 2.94 -11.10
C PRO A 16 10.39 1.67 -10.69
N HIS A 17 9.76 1.71 -9.51
CA HIS A 17 8.98 0.59 -8.98
C HIS A 17 7.47 0.67 -9.27
N HIS A 18 6.99 1.61 -10.08
CA HIS A 18 5.56 1.75 -10.39
C HIS A 18 4.92 0.41 -10.76
N LYS A 19 5.51 -0.29 -11.75
CA LYS A 19 5.00 -1.58 -12.23
C LYS A 19 5.01 -2.67 -11.17
N LEU A 20 6.01 -2.67 -10.29
CA LEU A 20 6.11 -3.66 -9.20
C LEU A 20 5.00 -3.45 -8.17
N TRP A 21 4.76 -2.20 -7.77
CA TRP A 21 3.69 -1.86 -6.83
C TRP A 21 2.30 -2.08 -7.41
N SER A 22 2.06 -1.70 -8.67
CA SER A 22 0.79 -1.96 -9.34
C SER A 22 0.49 -3.45 -9.39
N ARG A 23 1.46 -4.27 -9.80
CA ARG A 23 1.31 -5.74 -9.81
C ARG A 23 1.03 -6.31 -8.42
N LEU A 24 1.78 -5.86 -7.41
CA LEU A 24 1.58 -6.30 -6.02
C LEU A 24 0.17 -5.94 -5.52
N ALA A 25 -0.30 -4.72 -5.76
CA ALA A 25 -1.63 -4.28 -5.37
C ALA A 25 -2.74 -5.05 -6.09
N GLU A 26 -2.58 -5.32 -7.39
CA GLU A 26 -3.50 -6.15 -8.18
C GLU A 26 -3.57 -7.59 -7.67
N GLU A 27 -2.42 -8.19 -7.32
CA GLU A 27 -2.37 -9.55 -6.75
C GLU A 27 -3.09 -9.61 -5.39
N VAL A 28 -2.87 -8.63 -4.51
CA VAL A 28 -3.55 -8.54 -3.21
C VAL A 28 -5.05 -8.31 -3.39
N ALA A 29 -5.45 -7.43 -4.30
CA ALA A 29 -6.86 -7.19 -4.61
C ALA A 29 -7.57 -8.47 -5.06
N LYS A 30 -6.93 -9.24 -5.95
CA LYS A 30 -7.45 -10.52 -6.44
C LYS A 30 -7.59 -11.55 -5.32
N GLU A 31 -6.62 -11.64 -4.42
CA GLU A 31 -6.64 -12.62 -3.32
C GLU A 31 -7.65 -12.27 -2.23
N THR A 32 -7.83 -10.98 -1.96
CA THR A 32 -8.73 -10.48 -0.89
C THR A 32 -10.16 -10.23 -1.39
N GLY A 33 -10.35 -10.06 -2.69
CA GLY A 33 -11.61 -9.61 -3.28
C GLY A 33 -11.92 -8.12 -3.07
N LEU A 34 -10.97 -7.35 -2.51
CA LEU A 34 -11.14 -5.91 -2.30
C LEU A 34 -10.97 -5.14 -3.62
N PRO A 35 -11.81 -4.13 -3.90
CA PRO A 35 -11.57 -3.22 -5.02
C PRO A 35 -10.24 -2.48 -4.83
N LEU A 36 -9.55 -2.22 -5.94
CA LEU A 36 -8.31 -1.46 -5.98
C LEU A 36 -8.54 -0.12 -6.67
N GLU A 37 -8.14 0.97 -6.01
CA GLU A 37 -8.05 2.30 -6.56
C GLU A 37 -6.58 2.70 -6.67
N THR A 38 -6.15 3.15 -7.86
CA THR A 38 -4.79 3.67 -8.06
C THR A 38 -4.84 5.18 -8.23
N ARG A 39 -4.11 5.90 -7.38
CA ARG A 39 -3.95 7.35 -7.43
C ARG A 39 -2.54 7.72 -7.84
N ILE A 40 -2.43 8.71 -8.72
CA ILE A 40 -1.14 9.19 -9.22
C ILE A 40 -0.78 10.46 -8.46
N GLU A 41 0.37 10.43 -7.77
CA GLU A 41 0.96 11.59 -7.10
C GLU A 41 0.00 12.30 -6.12
N ASP A 42 -0.90 11.55 -5.49
CA ASP A 42 -1.80 12.05 -4.43
C ASP A 42 -1.04 12.18 -3.10
N TYR A 43 -0.13 13.14 -3.06
CA TYR A 43 0.68 13.45 -1.88
C TYR A 43 -0.16 13.98 -0.72
N LEU A 44 -1.33 14.57 -0.99
CA LEU A 44 -2.25 15.01 0.06
C LEU A 44 -2.75 13.81 0.87
N LEU A 45 -3.27 12.78 0.19
CA LEU A 45 -3.72 11.55 0.85
C LEU A 45 -2.61 10.91 1.69
N LEU A 46 -1.38 10.88 1.19
CA LEU A 46 -0.26 10.31 1.93
C LEU A 46 0.21 11.17 3.10
N THR A 47 0.07 12.49 3.01
CA THR A 47 0.34 13.39 4.14
C THR A 47 -0.69 13.16 5.26
N GLU A 48 -1.95 12.92 4.90
CA GLU A 48 -3.04 12.73 5.86
C GLU A 48 -3.09 11.32 6.47
N HIS A 49 -2.77 10.29 5.69
CA HIS A 49 -3.02 8.89 6.06
C HIS A 49 -1.87 7.92 5.77
N GLY A 50 -0.84 8.38 5.07
CA GLY A 50 0.31 7.57 4.70
C GLY A 50 1.39 7.55 5.77
N ASP A 51 2.48 6.88 5.42
CA ASP A 51 3.74 6.95 6.15
C ASP A 51 4.50 8.21 5.73
N THR A 52 5.07 8.90 6.72
CA THR A 52 5.77 10.18 6.56
C THR A 52 7.06 10.17 7.37
N ASP A 53 8.01 11.02 7.00
CA ASP A 53 9.20 11.22 7.82
C ASP A 53 8.90 12.13 9.03
N ASP A 54 9.92 12.41 9.84
CA ASP A 54 9.79 13.26 11.04
C ASP A 54 9.34 14.70 10.74
N LEU A 55 9.39 15.12 9.46
CA LEU A 55 8.94 16.43 8.99
C LEU A 55 7.55 16.38 8.33
N GLY A 56 6.90 15.21 8.32
CA GLY A 56 5.60 15.01 7.70
C GLY A 56 5.67 14.87 6.17
N MET A 57 6.85 14.63 5.57
CA MET A 57 6.97 14.47 4.13
C MET A 57 6.66 13.03 3.72
N PRO A 58 5.63 12.79 2.90
CA PRO A 58 5.35 11.45 2.37
C PRO A 58 6.29 11.12 1.22
N TRP A 59 6.46 9.83 0.97
CA TRP A 59 7.12 9.30 -0.22
C TRP A 59 6.21 8.38 -1.00
N LEU A 60 6.54 8.16 -2.28
CA LEU A 60 5.88 7.20 -3.14
C LEU A 60 6.79 6.01 -3.44
N PRO A 61 6.22 4.83 -3.74
CA PRO A 61 4.80 4.46 -3.66
C PRO A 61 4.41 3.96 -2.26
N GLN A 62 3.12 4.00 -1.94
CA GLN A 62 2.56 3.36 -0.74
C GLN A 62 1.21 2.70 -1.04
N LEU A 63 0.94 1.57 -0.37
CA LEU A 63 -0.34 0.89 -0.39
C LEU A 63 -1.06 1.12 0.93
N LEU A 64 -2.32 1.56 0.84
CA LEU A 64 -3.23 1.83 1.97
C LEU A 64 -4.48 0.95 1.86
N VAL A 65 -5.29 0.97 2.92
CA VAL A 65 -6.63 0.38 2.95
C VAL A 65 -7.63 1.36 3.54
N GLU A 66 -8.79 1.49 2.90
CA GLU A 66 -9.98 2.15 3.45
C GLU A 66 -10.84 1.11 4.18
N MET A 67 -11.34 1.48 5.35
CA MET A 67 -12.17 0.66 6.22
C MET A 67 -13.65 1.10 6.13
N ASP A 68 -14.58 0.24 6.55
CA ASP A 68 -16.03 0.53 6.51
C ASP A 68 -16.49 1.67 7.44
N ASP A 69 -15.65 2.08 8.39
CA ASP A 69 -15.84 3.27 9.23
C ASP A 69 -15.28 4.57 8.61
N GLY A 70 -14.74 4.48 7.38
CA GLY A 70 -14.13 5.59 6.65
C GLY A 70 -12.67 5.86 7.01
N SER A 71 -12.08 5.11 7.95
CA SER A 71 -10.66 5.27 8.27
C SER A 71 -9.76 4.74 7.15
N ILE A 72 -8.65 5.43 6.90
CA ILE A 72 -7.62 5.01 5.95
C ILE A 72 -6.34 4.67 6.72
N LYS A 73 -5.77 3.49 6.45
CA LYS A 73 -4.59 2.98 7.17
C LYS A 73 -3.51 2.53 6.18
N PRO A 74 -2.22 2.79 6.46
CA PRO A 74 -1.14 2.27 5.63
C PRO A 74 -1.04 0.76 5.78
N LEU A 75 -0.83 0.06 4.66
CA LEU A 75 -0.52 -1.36 4.63
C LEU A 75 0.98 -1.57 4.46
N LEU A 76 1.56 -0.92 3.45
CA LEU A 76 2.99 -1.04 3.12
C LEU A 76 3.49 0.28 2.52
N SER A 77 4.56 0.83 3.08
CA SER A 77 5.20 2.06 2.61
C SER A 77 6.57 1.84 1.98
N ARG A 78 7.18 0.65 2.17
CA ARG A 78 8.50 0.28 1.64
C ARG A 78 8.49 -1.18 1.23
N LEU A 79 9.06 -1.49 0.06
CA LEU A 79 9.22 -2.88 -0.35
C LEU A 79 10.30 -3.54 0.51
N PRO A 80 10.04 -4.71 1.13
CA PRO A 80 11.10 -5.49 1.74
C PRO A 80 12.11 -5.95 0.68
N LEU A 81 13.33 -6.24 1.11
CA LEU A 81 14.41 -6.71 0.26
C LEU A 81 14.73 -8.17 0.57
N ASN A 82 15.06 -8.94 -0.46
CA ASN A 82 15.56 -10.30 -0.33
C ASN A 82 17.08 -10.30 -0.01
N ASN A 83 17.66 -11.49 0.14
CA ASN A 83 19.10 -11.65 0.43
C ASN A 83 20.04 -11.07 -0.64
N ALA A 84 19.55 -10.81 -1.85
CA ALA A 84 20.29 -10.17 -2.94
C ALA A 84 20.05 -8.65 -3.00
N LEU A 85 19.42 -8.06 -1.97
CA LEU A 85 19.04 -6.65 -1.90
C LEU A 85 18.08 -6.20 -3.02
N GLN A 86 17.32 -7.13 -3.59
CA GLN A 86 16.28 -6.84 -4.58
C GLN A 86 14.89 -6.84 -3.93
N PRO A 87 13.91 -6.10 -4.46
CA PRO A 87 12.56 -6.10 -3.94
C PRO A 87 11.95 -7.51 -3.83
N ASP A 88 11.43 -7.84 -2.66
CA ASP A 88 10.79 -9.14 -2.36
C ASP A 88 9.26 -9.00 -2.35
N LEU A 89 8.64 -9.27 -3.50
CA LEU A 89 7.19 -9.13 -3.65
C LEU A 89 6.40 -10.19 -2.86
N GLU A 90 6.95 -11.38 -2.66
CA GLU A 90 6.29 -12.43 -1.89
C GLU A 90 6.24 -12.06 -0.41
N GLN A 91 7.36 -11.56 0.14
CA GLN A 91 7.39 -11.04 1.50
C GLN A 91 6.50 -9.80 1.65
N ALA A 92 6.49 -8.90 0.66
CA ALA A 92 5.63 -7.72 0.67
C ALA A 92 4.14 -8.11 0.76
N LYS A 93 3.70 -9.04 -0.11
CA LYS A 93 2.34 -9.57 -0.10
C LYS A 93 1.99 -10.22 1.23
N LYS A 94 2.89 -11.02 1.80
CA LYS A 94 2.69 -11.63 3.11
C LYS A 94 2.48 -10.58 4.21
N GLN A 95 3.33 -9.55 4.28
CA GLN A 95 3.18 -8.47 5.26
C GLN A 95 1.85 -7.73 5.10
N ILE A 96 1.44 -7.45 3.86
CA ILE A 96 0.15 -6.81 3.55
C ILE A 96 -1.02 -7.66 4.06
N LEU A 97 -1.04 -8.95 3.74
CA LEU A 97 -2.12 -9.86 4.13
C LEU A 97 -2.16 -10.07 5.65
N GLU A 98 -1.02 -10.16 6.32
CA GLU A 98 -0.95 -10.22 7.79
C GLU A 98 -1.50 -8.93 8.41
N ARG A 99 -1.15 -7.77 7.87
CA ARG A 99 -1.65 -6.48 8.36
C ARG A 99 -3.16 -6.34 8.16
N LEU A 100 -3.69 -6.75 7.00
CA LEU A 100 -5.13 -6.78 6.75
C LEU A 100 -5.87 -7.67 7.75
N LYS A 101 -5.34 -8.86 8.07
CA LYS A 101 -5.91 -9.76 9.09
C LYS A 101 -5.91 -9.17 10.50
N ASN A 102 -4.92 -8.34 10.83
CA ASN A 102 -4.83 -7.69 12.14
C ASN A 102 -5.73 -6.44 12.26
N LEU A 103 -6.25 -5.92 11.14
CA LEU A 103 -7.09 -4.72 11.10
C LEU A 103 -8.60 -5.03 11.13
N GLY A 104 -9.02 -6.21 10.65
CA GLY A 104 -10.43 -6.67 10.63
C GLY A 104 -10.77 -7.57 11.80
#